data_AF-A0A351ACS5-F1
#
_entry.id   AF-A0A351ACS5-F1
#
_cell.length_a   1.000
_cell.length_b   1.000
_cell.length_c   1.000
_cell.angle_alpha   90.00
_cell.angle_beta   90.00
_cell.angle_gamma   90.00
#
_symmetry.space_group_name_H-M   'P 1'
#
loop_
_entity.id
_entity.type
_entity.pdbx_description
1 polymer ?
#
loop_
_entity_poly.entity_id
_entity_poly.type
_entity_poly.pdbx_seq_one_letter_code
_entity_poly.pdbx_strand_id
1 'polypeptide(L)'
;MSAKRPARPVWWRNTFFLFGALILVVAVVGFVRGEDAIRDPGQKRESNLALMYVVGGVLMLGNGLLTHRQSLAAYEEEFGGNPPAA
;
A
#
# COMPACT_ATOMS: atom_id res chain seq x y z
N MET A 1 6.76 6.74 -32.53
CA MET A 1 6.91 5.55 -31.65
C MET A 1 5.55 4.89 -31.52
N SER A 2 5.46 3.57 -31.71
CA SER A 2 4.20 2.83 -31.49
C SER A 2 3.90 2.83 -29.98
N ALA A 3 2.93 3.62 -29.55
CA ALA A 3 2.51 3.66 -28.15
C ALA A 3 1.79 2.35 -27.82
N LYS A 4 2.52 1.38 -27.26
CA LYS A 4 1.92 0.13 -26.77
C LYS A 4 0.98 0.46 -25.61
N ARG A 5 -0.24 -0.07 -25.66
CA ARG A 5 -1.20 0.03 -24.56
C ARG A 5 -0.57 -0.57 -23.29
N PRO A 6 -0.45 0.18 -22.19
CA PRO A 6 0.06 -0.36 -20.94
C PRO A 6 -0.91 -1.39 -20.36
N ALA A 7 -0.38 -2.29 -19.52
CA ALA A 7 -1.21 -3.23 -18.77
C ALA A 7 -2.14 -2.46 -17.82
N ARG A 8 -3.35 -3.01 -17.58
CA ARG A 8 -4.30 -2.43 -16.63
C ARG A 8 -3.64 -2.31 -15.25
N PRO A 9 -3.81 -1.19 -14.53
CA PRO A 9 -3.33 -1.05 -13.16
C PRO A 9 -3.88 -2.17 -12.29
N VAL A 10 -3.01 -2.79 -11.50
CA VAL A 10 -3.35 -3.86 -10.56
C VAL A 10 -2.96 -3.46 -9.15
N TRP A 11 -3.81 -3.77 -8.18
CA TRP A 11 -3.66 -3.31 -6.80
C TRP A 11 -2.36 -3.84 -6.15
N TRP A 12 -1.95 -5.08 -6.43
CA TRP A 12 -0.75 -5.67 -5.82
C TRP A 12 0.58 -5.03 -6.29
N ARG A 13 0.55 -4.16 -7.31
CA ARG A 13 1.72 -3.35 -7.72
C ARG A 13 1.69 -1.93 -7.13
N ASN A 14 0.66 -1.57 -6.37
CA ASN A 14 0.58 -0.28 -5.70
C ASN A 14 1.45 -0.30 -4.43
N THR A 15 2.48 0.55 -4.42
CA THR A 15 3.44 0.68 -3.31
C THR A 15 2.78 1.00 -1.97
N PHE A 16 1.68 1.77 -1.97
CA PHE A 16 0.91 2.06 -0.74
C PHE A 16 0.27 0.79 -0.16
N PHE A 17 -0.24 -0.10 -1.02
CA PHE A 17 -0.78 -1.38 -0.56
C PHE A 17 0.31 -2.33 -0.04
N LEU A 18 1.46 -2.38 -0.72
CA LEU A 18 2.58 -3.22 -0.30
C LEU A 18 3.14 -2.77 1.05
N PHE A 19 3.47 -1.48 1.20
CA PHE A 19 4.00 -0.97 2.47
C PHE A 19 2.95 -0.94 3.58
N GLY A 20 1.69 -0.62 3.25
CA GLY A 20 0.59 -0.71 4.22
C GLY A 20 0.46 -2.11 4.79
N ALA A 21 0.47 -3.14 3.94
CA ALA A 21 0.40 -4.54 4.38
C ALA A 21 1.63 -4.94 5.22
N LEU A 22 2.85 -4.56 4.82
CA LEU A 22 4.06 -4.85 5.58
C LEU A 22 4.05 -4.19 6.95
N ILE A 23 3.63 -2.92 7.06
CA ILE A 23 3.51 -2.22 8.34
C ILE A 23 2.50 -2.93 9.25
N LEU A 24 1.38 -3.42 8.73
CA LEU A 24 0.43 -4.21 9.52
C LEU A 24 1.02 -5.52 10.01
N VAL A 25 1.86 -6.19 9.21
CA VAL A 25 2.61 -7.38 9.67
C VAL A 25 3.53 -7.01 10.84
N VAL A 26 4.26 -5.88 10.75
CA VAL A 26 5.11 -5.41 11.85
C VAL A 26 4.27 -5.07 13.09
N ALA A 27 3.11 -4.44 12.93
CA ALA A 27 2.19 -4.17 14.04
C ALA A 27 1.75 -5.45 14.76
N VAL A 28 1.40 -6.50 14.01
CA VAL A 28 1.06 -7.82 14.57
C VAL A 28 2.24 -8.40 15.35
N VAL A 29 3.46 -8.30 14.82
CA VAL A 29 4.67 -8.73 15.55
C VAL A 29 4.85 -7.93 16.84
N GLY A 30 4.61 -6.62 16.83
CA GLY A 30 4.66 -5.77 18.02
C GLY A 30 3.65 -6.16 19.10
N PHE A 31 2.43 -6.55 18.73
CA PHE A 31 1.44 -7.04 19.69
C PHE A 31 1.76 -8.41 20.26
N VAL A 32 2.36 -9.32 19.47
CA VAL A 32 2.65 -10.70 19.90
C VAL A 32 3.96 -10.80 20.69
N ARG A 33 5.01 -10.10 20.26
CA ARG A 33 6.36 -10.19 20.85
C ARG A 33 6.72 -9.01 21.73
N GLY A 34 5.85 -8.01 21.83
CA GLY A 34 6.11 -6.76 22.54
C GLY A 34 6.81 -5.73 21.66
N GLU A 35 6.76 -4.48 22.11
CA GLU A 35 7.25 -3.32 21.34
C GLU A 35 8.76 -3.33 21.13
N ASP A 36 9.52 -3.97 22.03
CA ASP A 36 10.97 -4.10 21.90
C ASP A 36 11.38 -4.89 20.63
N ALA A 37 10.49 -5.74 20.09
CA ALA A 37 10.76 -6.52 18.88
C ALA A 37 10.65 -5.70 17.58
N ILE A 38 9.97 -4.55 17.61
CA ILE A 38 9.72 -3.68 16.46
C ILE A 38 10.36 -2.30 16.62
N ARG A 39 11.04 -2.06 17.75
CA ARG A 39 11.67 -0.79 18.08
C ARG A 39 13.02 -0.69 17.38
N ASP A 40 13.26 0.45 16.73
CA ASP A 40 14.54 0.71 16.10
C ASP A 40 15.63 1.03 17.14
N PRO A 41 16.89 0.64 16.90
CA PRO A 41 18.01 0.99 17.78
C PRO A 41 18.11 2.50 17.99
N GLY A 42 18.06 2.95 19.24
CA GLY A 42 18.12 4.38 19.60
C GLY A 42 16.77 5.10 19.65
N GLN A 43 15.66 4.44 19.31
CA GLN A 43 14.32 5.02 19.50
C GLN A 43 13.98 5.16 20.99
N LYS A 44 13.34 6.27 21.37
CA LYS A 44 12.83 6.46 22.73
C LYS A 44 11.82 5.37 23.09
N ARG A 45 11.80 4.99 24.37
CA ARG A 45 10.81 4.03 24.87
C ARG A 45 9.47 4.73 25.06
N GLU A 46 8.68 4.74 24.00
CA GLU A 46 7.30 5.19 24.01
C GLU A 46 6.37 3.97 23.99
N SER A 47 5.18 4.11 24.58
CA SER A 47 4.14 3.09 24.56
C SER A 47 3.22 3.25 23.36
N ASN A 48 2.57 2.16 22.97
CA ASN A 48 1.63 2.04 21.86
C ASN A 48 2.28 2.12 20.47
N LEU A 49 3.56 1.75 20.34
CA LEU A 49 4.26 1.74 19.05
C LEU A 49 3.57 0.82 18.03
N ALA A 50 3.12 -0.35 18.48
CA ALA A 50 2.36 -1.27 17.62
C ALA A 50 1.04 -0.64 17.13
N LEU A 51 0.35 0.13 17.98
CA LEU A 51 -0.88 0.83 17.59
C LEU A 51 -0.60 1.94 16.57
N MET A 52 0.50 2.67 16.70
CA MET A 52 0.92 3.65 15.70
C MET A 52 1.15 3.00 14.34
N TYR A 53 1.75 1.80 14.31
CA TYR A 53 1.92 1.05 13.07
C TYR A 53 0.58 0.58 12.49
N VAL A 54 -0.39 0.16 13.31
CA VAL A 54 -1.75 -0.12 12.82
C VAL A 54 -2.34 1.10 12.13
N VAL A 55 -2.30 2.26 12.78
CA VAL A 55 -2.85 3.51 12.23
C VAL A 55 -2.15 3.87 10.92
N GLY A 56 -0.82 3.85 10.89
CA GLY A 56 -0.03 4.13 9.68
C GLY A 56 -0.32 3.16 8.54
N GLY A 57 -0.42 1.86 8.84
CA GLY A 57 -0.77 0.82 7.87
C GLY A 57 -2.17 1.02 7.29
N VAL A 58 -3.18 1.30 8.13
CA VAL A 58 -4.55 1.57 7.68
C VAL A 58 -4.62 2.82 6.80
N LEU A 59 -3.91 3.90 7.17
CA LEU A 59 -3.84 5.12 6.36
C LEU A 59 -3.19 4.84 4.99
N MET A 60 -2.11 4.07 4.96
CA MET A 60 -1.45 3.65 3.71
C MET A 60 -2.39 2.82 2.82
N LEU A 61 -3.11 1.85 3.39
CA LEU A 61 -4.08 1.06 2.62
C LEU A 61 -5.23 1.93 2.10
N GLY A 62 -5.76 2.83 2.93
CA GLY A 62 -6.79 3.79 2.52
C GLY A 62 -6.32 4.66 1.35
N ASN A 63 -5.11 5.20 1.44
CA ASN A 63 -4.52 5.98 0.35
C ASN A 63 -4.30 5.12 -0.91
N GLY A 64 -3.81 3.89 -0.75
CA GLY A 64 -3.64 2.93 -1.84
C GLY A 64 -4.94 2.65 -2.59
N LEU A 65 -6.07 2.56 -1.87
CA LEU A 65 -7.39 2.38 -2.47
C LEU A 65 -7.81 3.58 -3.31
N LEU A 66 -7.61 4.80 -2.81
CA LEU A 66 -7.94 6.03 -3.53
C LEU A 66 -7.09 6.15 -4.81
N THR A 67 -5.77 5.99 -4.69
CA THR A 67 -4.85 6.08 -5.84
C THR A 67 -5.11 4.96 -6.86
N HIS A 68 -5.45 3.75 -6.41
CA HIS A 68 -5.77 2.66 -7.33
C HIS A 68 -7.03 2.95 -8.14
N ARG A 69 -8.09 3.49 -7.50
CA ARG A 69 -9.32 3.90 -8.19
C ARG A 69 -9.07 5.01 -9.20
N GLN A 70 -8.27 6.01 -8.85
CA GLN A 70 -7.86 7.08 -9.78
C GLN A 70 -7.10 6.51 -10.99
N SER A 71 -6.18 5.57 -10.74
CA SER A 71 -5.42 4.92 -11.82
C SER A 71 -6.31 4.11 -12.75
N LEU A 72 -7.34 3.43 -12.23
CA LEU A 72 -8.33 2.71 -13.03
C LEU A 72 -9.19 3.66 -13.87
N ALA A 73 -9.66 4.76 -13.28
CA ALA A 73 -10.43 5.78 -13.99
C ALA A 73 -9.62 6.38 -15.15
N ALA A 74 -8.36 6.79 -14.91
CA ALA A 74 -7.49 7.30 -15.96
C ALA A 74 -7.23 6.26 -17.08
N TYR A 75 -7.06 4.99 -16.71
CA TYR A 75 -6.90 3.91 -17.69
C TYR A 75 -8.15 3.69 -18.55
N GLU A 76 -9.33 3.79 -17.95
CA GLU A 76 -10.62 3.66 -18.64
C GLU A 76 -10.92 4.87 -19.51
N GLU A 77 -10.55 6.08 -19.10
CA GLU A 77 -10.63 7.29 -19.92
C GLU A 77 -9.73 7.20 -21.17
N GLU A 78 -8.51 6.70 -21.02
CA GLU A 78 -7.54 6.64 -22.12
C GLU A 78 -7.75 5.42 -23.04
N PHE A 79 -8.24 4.30 -22.50
CA PHE A 79 -8.29 3.02 -23.23
C PHE A 79 -9.62 2.24 -23.15
N GLY A 80 -10.63 2.76 -22.45
CA GLY A 80 -11.91 2.07 -22.20
C GLY A 80 -12.83 1.90 -23.41
N GLY A 81 -12.48 2.47 -24.57
CA GLY A 81 -13.25 2.38 -25.81
C GLY A 81 -12.73 1.40 -26.86
N ASN A 82 -11.57 0.78 -26.67
CA ASN A 82 -10.97 -0.11 -27.68
C ASN A 82 -10.49 -1.39 -26.98
N PRO A 83 -10.95 -2.61 -27.31
CA PRO A 83 -10.38 -3.83 -26.75
C PRO A 83 -8.91 -3.97 -27.19
N PRO A 84 -8.05 -4.65 -26.40
CA PRO A 84 -6.70 -4.93 -26.84
C PRO A 84 -6.72 -5.75 -28.14
N ALA A 85 -5.92 -5.36 -29.13
CA ALA A 85 -5.57 -6.28 -30.22
C ALA A 85 -4.86 -7.47 -29.58
N ALA A 86 -5.45 -8.65 -29.73
CA ALA A 86 -4.92 -9.93 -29.24
C ALA A 86 -3.57 -10.27 -29.88
#